data_AF-A0A497G1A9-F1
#
_entry.id   AF-A0A497G1A9-F1
#
_cell.length_a   1.000
_cell.length_b   1.000
_cell.length_c   1.000
_cell.angle_alpha   90.00
_cell.angle_beta   90.00
_cell.angle_gamma   90.00
#
_symmetry.space_group_name_H-M   'P 1'
#
loop_
_entity.id
_entity.type
_entity.pdbx_description
1 polymer ?
#
loop_
_entity_poly.entity_id
_entity_poly.type
_entity_poly.pdbx_seq_one_letter_code
_entity_poly.pdbx_strand_id
1 'polypeptide(L)'
;MEDRFLKEFYGEFLELNREYNEAVAKGKYDEAIDLGIKAMNLLLDVVRKRILESLTSQTAIEIVSDIINYYEKGLAYVEGLREASRKVPLLYAYEAKERALETLARDIRELFSFALGALVMLAEISNLARLSNEN
;
A
#
# COMPACT_ATOMS: atom_id res chain seq x y z
N MET A 1 -13.22 -18.10 3.42
CA MET A 1 -11.78 -17.84 3.66
C MET A 1 -11.40 -16.44 3.20
N GLU A 2 -11.85 -16.00 2.01
CA GLU A 2 -11.70 -14.62 1.50
C GLU A 2 -12.31 -13.54 2.42
N ASP A 3 -13.53 -13.77 2.94
CA ASP A 3 -14.23 -12.77 3.78
C ASP A 3 -13.54 -12.50 5.13
N ARG A 4 -12.82 -13.49 5.68
CA ARG A 4 -12.03 -13.31 6.91
C ARG A 4 -10.78 -12.49 6.63
N PHE A 5 -10.04 -12.85 5.57
CA PHE A 5 -8.85 -12.12 5.16
C PHE A 5 -9.17 -10.65 4.85
N LEU A 6 -10.23 -10.37 4.09
CA LEU A 6 -10.58 -9.00 3.72
C LEU A 6 -10.89 -8.14 4.94
N LYS A 7 -11.58 -8.70 5.93
CA LYS A 7 -11.86 -8.04 7.22
C LYS A 7 -10.59 -7.79 8.03
N GLU A 8 -9.70 -8.78 8.12
CA GLU A 8 -8.43 -8.67 8.84
C GLU A 8 -7.52 -7.61 8.19
N PHE A 9 -7.31 -7.70 6.88
CA PHE A 9 -6.53 -6.72 6.10
C PHE A 9 -7.10 -5.31 6.23
N TYR A 10 -8.42 -5.15 6.05
CA TYR A 10 -9.05 -3.84 6.14
C TYR A 10 -8.93 -3.25 7.54
N GLY A 11 -9.08 -4.06 8.59
CA GLY A 11 -8.88 -3.66 9.97
C GLY A 11 -7.45 -3.21 10.24
N GLU A 12 -6.46 -4.03 9.85
CA GLU A 12 -5.03 -3.72 10.02
C GLU A 12 -4.63 -2.44 9.26
N PHE A 13 -5.09 -2.30 8.00
CA PHE A 13 -4.82 -1.11 7.21
C PHE A 13 -5.45 0.15 7.82
N LEU A 14 -6.70 0.08 8.30
CA LEU A 14 -7.35 1.22 8.94
C LEU A 14 -6.64 1.65 10.22
N GLU A 15 -6.17 0.70 11.03
CA GLU A 15 -5.41 1.01 12.24
C GLU A 15 -4.09 1.71 11.90
N LEU A 16 -3.30 1.15 10.98
CA LEU A 16 -2.06 1.76 10.51
C LEU A 16 -2.29 3.16 9.90
N ASN A 17 -3.32 3.31 9.08
CA ASN A 17 -3.62 4.59 8.44
C ASN A 17 -4.12 5.63 9.47
N ARG A 18 -4.87 5.21 10.50
CA ARG A 18 -5.24 6.09 11.61
C ARG A 18 -4.00 6.57 12.36
N GLU A 19 -3.12 5.66 12.76
CA GLU A 19 -1.88 6.01 13.46
C GLU A 19 -1.00 6.95 12.63
N TYR A 20 -0.86 6.65 11.33
CA TYR A 20 -0.16 7.49 10.38
C TYR A 20 -0.71 8.93 10.38
N ASN A 21 -2.03 9.08 10.19
CA ASN A 21 -2.66 10.40 10.14
C ASN A 21 -2.55 11.14 11.48
N GLU A 22 -2.63 10.44 12.61
CA GLU A 22 -2.41 11.03 13.92
C GLU A 22 -0.96 11.54 14.10
N ALA A 23 0.03 10.77 13.65
CA ALA A 23 1.43 11.17 13.69
C ALA A 23 1.69 12.40 12.80
N VAL A 24 1.10 12.44 11.61
CA VAL A 24 1.15 13.62 10.71
C VAL A 24 0.54 14.84 11.39
N ALA A 25 -0.68 14.71 11.95
CA ALA A 25 -1.38 15.81 12.60
C ALA A 25 -0.64 16.37 13.83
N LYS A 26 0.11 15.52 14.54
CA LYS A 26 0.94 15.90 15.70
C LYS A 26 2.34 16.42 15.30
N GLY A 27 2.65 16.53 14.01
CA GLY A 27 3.97 16.97 13.52
C GLY A 27 5.09 15.97 13.78
N LYS A 28 4.76 14.71 14.08
CA LYS A 28 5.73 13.66 14.40
C LYS A 28 6.22 12.98 13.12
N TYR A 29 7.02 13.69 12.33
CA TYR A 29 7.33 13.24 10.96
C TYR A 29 8.10 11.93 10.86
N ASP A 30 9.06 11.67 11.74
CA ASP A 30 9.80 10.39 11.69
C ASP A 30 8.86 9.20 11.97
N GLU A 31 7.97 9.35 12.95
CA GLU A 31 6.95 8.35 13.30
C GLU A 31 5.95 8.17 12.14
N ALA A 32 5.48 9.26 11.55
CA ALA A 32 4.58 9.23 10.40
C ALA A 32 5.23 8.55 9.18
N ILE A 33 6.49 8.84 8.87
CA ILE A 33 7.21 8.20 7.77
C ILE A 33 7.33 6.69 8.03
N ASP A 34 7.70 6.29 9.24
CA ASP A 34 7.83 4.88 9.61
C ASP A 34 6.49 4.12 9.49
N LEU A 35 5.39 4.74 9.92
CA LEU A 35 4.03 4.17 9.78
C LEU A 35 3.58 4.10 8.31
N GLY A 36 3.85 5.13 7.52
CA GLY A 36 3.52 5.15 6.10
C GLY A 36 4.28 4.08 5.31
N ILE A 37 5.58 3.87 5.62
CA ILE A 37 6.38 2.78 5.04
C ILE A 37 5.76 1.42 5.38
N LYS A 38 5.30 1.21 6.62
CA LYS A 38 4.61 -0.04 7.00
C LYS A 38 3.31 -0.24 6.22
N ALA A 39 2.50 0.81 6.09
CA ALA A 39 1.25 0.75 5.31
C ALA A 39 1.52 0.43 3.83
N MET A 40 2.51 1.06 3.22
CA MET A 40 2.92 0.75 1.84
C MET A 40 3.37 -0.70 1.68
N ASN A 41 4.18 -1.23 2.59
CA ASN A 41 4.62 -2.62 2.55
C ASN A 41 3.45 -3.60 2.69
N LEU A 42 2.52 -3.34 3.61
CA LEU A 42 1.30 -4.14 3.77
C LEU A 42 0.51 -4.19 2.45
N LEU A 43 0.30 -3.03 1.81
CA LEU A 43 -0.43 -2.95 0.55
C LEU A 43 0.28 -3.67 -0.60
N LEU A 44 1.59 -3.46 -0.75
CA LEU A 44 2.39 -4.15 -1.77
C LEU A 44 2.35 -5.67 -1.60
N ASP A 45 2.42 -6.15 -0.36
CA ASP A 45 2.33 -7.56 -0.05
C ASP A 45 0.97 -8.16 -0.42
N VAL A 46 -0.12 -7.43 -0.14
CA VAL A 46 -1.47 -7.83 -0.55
C VAL A 46 -1.57 -7.90 -2.07
N VAL A 47 -1.06 -6.88 -2.77
CA VAL A 47 -1.07 -6.86 -4.24
C VAL A 47 -0.28 -8.03 -4.82
N ARG A 48 0.91 -8.34 -4.30
CA ARG A 48 1.69 -9.50 -4.78
C ARG A 48 0.96 -10.82 -4.48
N LYS A 49 0.65 -11.07 -3.22
CA LYS A 49 0.23 -12.40 -2.74
C LYS A 49 -1.23 -12.74 -3.03
N ARG A 50 -2.08 -11.74 -3.24
CA ARG A 50 -3.53 -11.95 -3.44
C ARG A 50 -4.00 -11.58 -4.83
N ILE A 51 -3.41 -10.55 -5.43
CA ILE A 51 -3.82 -10.07 -6.74
C ILE A 51 -2.95 -10.71 -7.79
N LEU A 52 -1.64 -10.43 -7.82
CA LEU A 52 -0.73 -10.93 -8.86
C LEU A 52 -0.73 -12.46 -8.95
N GLU A 53 -0.59 -13.17 -7.83
CA GLU A 53 -0.59 -14.64 -7.79
C GLU A 53 -1.92 -15.28 -8.23
N SER A 54 -3.02 -14.52 -8.25
CA SER A 54 -4.32 -15.03 -8.71
C SER A 54 -4.52 -14.92 -10.23
N LEU A 55 -3.64 -14.20 -10.93
CA LEU A 55 -3.76 -13.92 -12.35
C LEU A 55 -3.15 -15.04 -13.20
N THR A 56 -3.84 -15.36 -14.30
CA THR A 56 -3.37 -16.35 -15.30
C THR A 56 -3.08 -15.71 -16.67
N SER A 57 -3.63 -14.52 -16.94
CA SER A 57 -3.38 -13.78 -18.18
C SER A 57 -2.02 -13.08 -18.12
N GLN A 58 -1.14 -13.39 -19.08
CA GLN A 58 0.19 -12.77 -19.17
C GLN A 58 0.13 -11.24 -19.19
N THR A 59 -0.80 -10.67 -19.96
CA THR A 59 -1.00 -9.22 -20.03
C THR A 59 -1.41 -8.63 -18.67
N ALA A 60 -2.28 -9.32 -17.93
CA ALA A 60 -2.69 -8.86 -16.59
C ALA A 60 -1.53 -8.93 -15.59
N ILE A 61 -0.73 -10.01 -15.65
CA ILE A 61 0.47 -10.19 -14.82
C ILE A 61 1.47 -9.06 -15.07
N GLU A 62 1.72 -8.71 -16.34
CA GLU A 62 2.62 -7.60 -16.71
C GLU A 62 2.11 -6.26 -16.18
N ILE A 63 0.83 -5.94 -16.38
CA ILE A 63 0.23 -4.68 -15.89
C ILE A 63 0.35 -4.57 -14.36
N VAL A 64 -0.01 -5.63 -13.62
CA VAL A 64 0.04 -5.60 -12.15
C VAL A 64 1.49 -5.56 -11.66
N SER A 65 2.42 -6.23 -12.35
CA SER A 65 3.85 -6.14 -12.03
C SER A 65 4.40 -4.72 -12.23
N ASP A 66 3.99 -4.03 -13.30
CA ASP A 66 4.37 -2.63 -13.54
C ASP A 66 3.80 -1.69 -12.47
N ILE A 67 2.58 -1.92 -12.01
CA ILE A 67 1.98 -1.19 -10.89
C ILE A 67 2.80 -1.41 -9.60
N ILE A 68 3.13 -2.66 -9.26
CA ILE A 68 3.98 -2.98 -8.11
C ILE A 68 5.32 -2.24 -8.22
N ASN A 69 6.00 -2.34 -9.37
CA ASN A 69 7.30 -1.72 -9.61
C ASN A 69 7.25 -0.19 -9.48
N TYR A 70 6.16 0.45 -9.90
CA TYR A 70 5.97 1.89 -9.73
C TYR A 70 5.96 2.28 -8.24
N TYR A 71 5.17 1.59 -7.42
CA TYR A 71 5.06 1.89 -5.99
C TYR A 71 6.29 1.46 -5.18
N GLU A 72 7.00 0.41 -5.58
CA GLU A 72 8.30 0.05 -5.00
C GLU A 72 9.34 1.15 -5.20
N LYS A 73 9.38 1.79 -6.38
CA LYS A 73 10.26 2.94 -6.64
C LYS A 73 9.88 4.13 -5.78
N GLY A 74 8.59 4.40 -5.61
CA GLY A 74 8.08 5.42 -4.68
C GLY A 74 8.53 5.16 -3.24
N LEU A 75 8.40 3.91 -2.79
CA LEU A 75 8.83 3.49 -1.46
C LEU A 75 10.35 3.63 -1.28
N ALA A 76 11.15 3.17 -2.23
CA ALA A 76 12.62 3.29 -2.20
C ALA A 76 13.07 4.77 -2.15
N TYR A 77 12.38 5.65 -2.87
CA TYR A 77 12.61 7.09 -2.79
C TYR A 77 12.33 7.64 -1.37
N VAL A 78 11.21 7.26 -0.76
CA VAL A 78 10.86 7.64 0.61
C VAL A 78 11.89 7.12 1.62
N GLU A 79 12.34 5.87 1.49
CA GLU A 79 13.37 5.29 2.35
C GLU A 79 14.70 6.04 2.21
N GLY A 80 15.07 6.44 0.98
CA GLY A 80 16.23 7.29 0.73
C GLY A 80 16.12 8.65 1.40
N LEU A 81 14.96 9.32 1.32
CA LEU A 81 14.71 10.59 2.00
C LEU A 81 14.77 10.45 3.52
N ARG A 82 14.17 9.39 4.07
CA ARG A 82 14.21 9.07 5.50
C ARG A 82 15.65 8.95 5.99
N GLU A 83 16.47 8.17 5.30
CA GLU A 83 17.87 7.96 5.66
C GLU A 83 18.70 9.23 5.52
N ALA A 84 18.50 10.00 4.45
CA ALA A 84 19.17 11.28 4.25
C ALA A 84 18.79 12.30 5.34
N SER A 85 17.51 12.37 5.72
CA SER A 85 17.00 13.31 6.73
C SER A 85 17.61 13.10 8.12
N ARG A 86 18.10 11.90 8.41
CA ARG A 86 18.80 11.55 9.66
C ARG A 86 20.25 12.02 9.70
N LYS A 87 20.85 12.33 8.54
CA LYS A 87 22.27 12.68 8.39
C LYS A 87 22.53 14.17 8.19
N VAL A 88 21.47 14.98 8.04
CA VAL A 88 21.57 16.42 7.77
C VAL A 88 21.04 17.27 8.93
N PRO A 89 21.46 18.55 9.05
CA PRO A 89 20.92 19.44 10.07
C PRO A 89 19.39 19.57 9.98
N LEU A 90 18.74 19.72 11.14
CA LEU A 90 17.27 19.68 11.30
C LEU A 90 16.52 20.60 10.32
N LEU A 91 17.04 21.79 10.05
CA LEU A 91 16.44 22.77 9.15
C LEU A 91 16.30 22.25 7.71
N TYR A 92 17.26 21.44 7.25
CA TYR A 92 17.25 20.84 5.91
C TYR A 92 16.55 19.47 5.88
N ALA A 93 16.40 18.83 7.04
CA ALA A 93 15.67 17.56 7.17
C ALA A 93 14.16 17.76 7.01
N TYR A 94 13.63 18.93 7.34
CA TYR A 94 12.20 19.22 7.33
C TYR A 94 11.59 19.09 5.92
N GLU A 95 12.22 19.71 4.91
CA GLU A 95 11.76 19.63 3.51
C GLU A 95 11.79 18.19 2.98
N ALA A 96 12.84 17.42 3.31
CA ALA A 96 12.93 16.01 2.94
C ALA A 96 11.82 15.17 3.57
N LYS A 97 11.47 15.45 4.84
CA LYS A 97 10.39 14.77 5.56
C LYS A 97 9.02 15.12 5.00
N GLU A 98 8.75 16.38 4.67
CA GLU A 98 7.50 16.78 4.02
C GLU A 98 7.31 16.07 2.67
N ARG A 99 8.34 16.07 1.82
CA ARG A 99 8.29 15.34 0.53
C ARG A 99 8.04 13.84 0.69
N ALA A 100 8.65 13.24 1.70
CA ALA A 100 8.41 11.83 2.02
C ALA A 100 6.95 11.59 2.42
N LEU A 101 6.38 12.44 3.27
CA LEU A 101 4.98 12.34 3.70
C LEU A 101 3.99 12.60 2.57
N GLU A 102 4.25 13.57 1.69
CA GLU A 102 3.43 13.82 0.49
C GLU A 102 3.40 12.61 -0.43
N THR A 103 4.57 12.01 -0.67
CA THR A 103 4.71 10.80 -1.49
C THR A 103 3.95 9.65 -0.87
N LEU A 104 4.14 9.40 0.44
CA LEU A 104 3.43 8.36 1.17
C LEU A 104 1.90 8.56 1.15
N ALA A 105 1.42 9.78 1.44
CA ALA A 105 -0.01 10.06 1.47
C ALA A 105 -0.68 9.80 0.12
N ARG A 106 -0.03 10.20 -0.97
CA ARG A 106 -0.51 9.93 -2.33
C ARG A 106 -0.50 8.43 -2.62
N ASP A 107 0.65 7.79 -2.47
CA ASP A 107 0.89 6.43 -2.91
C ASP A 107 0.07 5.42 -2.09
N ILE A 108 -0.06 5.61 -0.77
CA ILE A 108 -0.91 4.78 0.11
C ILE A 108 -2.36 4.82 -0.37
N ARG A 109 -2.89 6.02 -0.64
CA ARG A 109 -4.29 6.20 -1.07
C ARG A 109 -4.56 5.52 -2.39
N GLU A 110 -3.67 5.72 -3.37
CA GLU A 110 -3.83 5.18 -4.72
C GLU A 110 -3.68 3.66 -4.72
N LEU A 111 -2.65 3.12 -4.06
CA LEU A 111 -2.41 1.69 -3.98
C LEU A 111 -3.49 0.97 -3.17
N PHE A 112 -4.00 1.57 -2.09
CA PHE A 112 -5.15 1.04 -1.34
C PHE A 112 -6.39 0.92 -2.22
N SER A 113 -6.71 1.98 -2.98
CA SER A 113 -7.87 2.01 -3.86
C SER A 113 -7.78 0.93 -4.93
N PHE A 114 -6.59 0.76 -5.51
CA PHE A 114 -6.30 -0.33 -6.44
C PHE A 114 -6.47 -1.71 -5.80
N ALA A 115 -5.83 -1.95 -4.64
CA ALA A 115 -5.88 -3.23 -3.96
C ALA A 115 -7.31 -3.63 -3.58
N LEU A 116 -8.09 -2.70 -3.02
CA LEU A 116 -9.48 -2.93 -2.65
C LEU A 116 -10.34 -3.26 -3.88
N GLY A 117 -10.22 -2.47 -4.96
CA GLY A 117 -10.99 -2.69 -6.18
C GLY A 117 -10.69 -4.05 -6.82
N ALA A 118 -9.41 -4.42 -6.91
CA ALA A 118 -8.99 -5.71 -7.43
C ALA A 118 -9.48 -6.89 -6.57
N LEU A 119 -9.39 -6.79 -5.24
CA LEU A 119 -9.88 -7.83 -4.33
C LEU A 119 -11.39 -8.04 -4.44
N VAL A 120 -12.18 -6.96 -4.54
CA VAL A 120 -13.64 -7.05 -4.74
C VAL A 120 -13.97 -7.76 -6.06
N MET A 121 -13.27 -7.40 -7.14
CA MET A 121 -13.46 -8.06 -8.44
C MET A 121 -13.12 -9.55 -8.40
N LEU A 122 -12.01 -9.92 -7.76
CA LEU A 122 -11.62 -11.33 -7.61
C LEU A 122 -12.64 -12.13 -6.78
N ALA A 123 -13.18 -11.53 -5.71
CA ALA A 123 -14.21 -12.15 -4.91
C ALA A 123 -15.50 -12.39 -5.71
N GLU A 124 -15.93 -11.41 -6.52
CA GLU A 124 -17.13 -11.54 -7.36
C GLU A 124 -16.97 -12.60 -8.45
N ILE A 125 -15.83 -12.62 -9.15
CA ILE A 125 -15.52 -13.64 -10.16
C ILE A 125 -15.51 -15.04 -9.53
N SER A 126 -14.90 -15.18 -8.35
CA SER A 126 -14.86 -16.45 -7.62
C SER A 126 -16.25 -16.91 -7.20
N ASN A 127 -17.15 -15.99 -6.83
CA ASN A 127 -18.53 -16.30 -6.49
C ASN A 127 -19.32 -16.78 -7.72
N LEU A 128 -19.19 -16.07 -8.85
CA LEU A 128 -19.83 -16.46 -10.12
C LEU A 128 -19.36 -17.84 -10.61
N ALA A 129 -18.06 -18.13 -10.51
CA ALA A 129 -17.50 -19.42 -10.89
C ALA A 129 -18.01 -20.57 -10.01
N ARG A 130 -18.30 -20.33 -8.73
CA ARG A 130 -18.93 -21.34 -7.85
C ARG A 130 -20.37 -21.62 -8.28
N LEU A 131 -21.17 -20.58 -8.51
CA LEU A 131 -22.57 -20.71 -8.93
C LEU A 131 -22.71 -21.41 -10.29
N SER A 132 -21.75 -21.24 -11.21
CA SER A 132 -21.77 -21.95 -12.50
C SER A 132 -21.41 -23.43 -12.40
N ASN A 133 -20.68 -23.85 -11.37
CA ASN A 133 -20.28 -25.26 -11.17
C ASN A 133 -21.30 -26.07 -10.35
N GLU A 134 -22.30 -25.42 -9.76
CA GLU A 134 -23.40 -26.04 -9.02
C GLU A 134 -24.65 -26.32 -9.89
N ASN A 135 -24.62 -25.91 -11.17
CA ASN A 135 -25.65 -26.17 -12.20
C ASN A 135 -25.12 -27.11 -13.29
#